data_AF-A0A2K6TBU8-F1
#
_entry.id   AF-A0A2K6TBU8-F1
#
_cell.length_a   1.000
_cell.length_b   1.000
_cell.length_c   1.000
_cell.angle_alpha   90.00
_cell.angle_beta   90.00
_cell.angle_gamma   90.00
#
_symmetry.space_group_name_H-M   'P 1'
#
loop_
_entity.id
_entity.type
_entity.pdbx_description
1 polymer ?
#
loop_
_entity_poly.entity_id
_entity_poly.type
_entity_poly.pdbx_seq_one_letter_code
_entity_poly.pdbx_strand_id
1 'polypeptide(L)'
;MGTSSIFLCILFLCGTLGLTMAPAQGRLRCYTCGFAKPCYPVPTECQDDDACGISIGTSVKGCLPKAQCPLLGHATYWLHSYTLRHHCCEQDLCNGAASPRQLPSLLTSLPLLVASFTGRGPLLH
;
A
#
# COMPACT_ATOMS: atom_id res chain seq x y z
N MET A 1 -2.13 15.40 50.92
CA MET A 1 -1.31 14.46 50.12
C MET A 1 -2.18 13.59 49.19
N GLY A 2 -3.20 14.15 48.51
CA GLY A 2 -4.14 13.36 47.68
C GLY A 2 -4.23 13.79 46.22
N THR A 3 -3.96 15.06 45.92
CA THR A 3 -4.05 15.61 44.56
C THR A 3 -2.93 15.09 43.66
N SER A 4 -1.70 15.03 44.17
CA SER A 4 -0.53 14.57 43.42
C SER A 4 -0.68 13.12 42.92
N SER A 5 -1.29 12.23 43.72
CA SER A 5 -1.54 10.84 43.31
C SER A 5 -2.57 10.74 42.18
N ILE A 6 -3.61 11.58 42.19
CA ILE A 6 -4.63 11.62 41.14
C ILE A 6 -4.02 12.12 39.83
N PHE A 7 -3.20 13.17 39.89
CA PHE A 7 -2.49 13.69 38.72
C PHE A 7 -1.57 12.65 38.08
N LEU A 8 -0.83 11.88 38.89
CA LEU A 8 0.05 10.82 38.40
C LEU A 8 -0.74 9.67 37.75
N CYS A 9 -1.90 9.29 38.29
CA CYS A 9 -2.76 8.29 37.68
C CYS A 9 -3.31 8.73 36.31
N ILE A 10 -3.72 9.99 36.16
CA ILE A 10 -4.22 10.53 34.89
C ILE A 10 -3.11 10.56 33.83
N LEU A 11 -1.90 11.00 34.21
CA LEU A 11 -0.75 11.02 33.32
C LEU A 11 -0.32 9.61 32.90
N PHE A 12 -0.38 8.63 33.80
CA PHE A 12 -0.06 7.24 33.50
C PHE A 12 -1.08 6.57 32.58
N LEU A 13 -2.37 6.89 32.76
CA LEU A 13 -3.45 6.44 31.87
C LEU A 13 -3.32 7.07 30.48
N CYS A 14 -2.96 8.35 30.38
CA CYS A 14 -2.68 9.01 29.09
C CYS A 14 -1.41 8.48 28.40
N GLY A 15 -0.40 8.05 29.15
CA GLY A 15 0.85 7.52 28.59
C GLY A 15 0.73 6.08 28.05
N THR A 16 -0.23 5.31 28.56
CA THR A 16 -0.52 3.93 28.12
C THR A 16 -1.61 3.85 27.06
N LEU A 17 -2.55 4.80 27.11
CA LEU A 17 -3.46 5.08 26.00
C LEU A 17 -2.68 5.87 24.95
N GLY A 18 -1.81 5.18 24.22
CA GLY A 18 -1.19 5.71 23.01
C GLY A 18 -2.30 6.23 22.11
N LEU A 19 -2.56 7.54 22.21
CA LEU A 19 -3.20 8.34 21.18
C LEU A 19 -2.21 8.31 20.02
N THR A 20 -2.11 7.16 19.35
CA THR A 20 -1.81 7.10 17.94
C THR A 20 -3.00 7.80 17.31
N MET A 21 -2.96 9.12 17.33
CA MET A 21 -3.60 9.92 16.30
C MET A 21 -3.02 9.30 15.03
N ALA A 22 -3.80 8.42 14.41
CA ALA A 22 -3.53 8.03 13.04
C ALA A 22 -3.24 9.35 12.34
N PRO A 23 -2.14 9.46 11.57
CA PRO A 23 -1.87 10.69 10.84
C PRO A 23 -3.20 11.05 10.19
N ALA A 24 -3.67 12.29 10.39
CA ALA A 24 -4.80 12.79 9.64
C ALA A 24 -4.35 12.65 8.19
N GLN A 25 -4.65 11.50 7.58
CA GLN A 25 -4.22 11.17 6.24
C GLN A 25 -4.93 12.22 5.44
N GLY A 26 -4.16 13.22 4.96
CA GLY A 26 -4.68 14.12 3.95
C GLY A 26 -5.34 13.26 2.88
N ARG A 27 -6.45 13.76 2.31
CA ARG A 27 -7.17 12.99 1.29
C ARG A 27 -6.19 12.53 0.22
N LEU A 28 -6.17 11.21 0.00
CA LEU A 28 -5.26 10.54 -0.91
C LEU A 28 -5.26 11.24 -2.26
N ARG A 29 -4.08 11.56 -2.81
CA ARG A 29 -3.97 12.18 -4.13
C ARG A 29 -3.57 11.14 -5.16
N CYS A 30 -4.27 11.07 -6.27
CA CYS A 30 -3.96 10.15 -7.37
C CYS A 30 -3.86 10.89 -8.70
N TYR A 31 -3.10 10.34 -9.65
CA TYR A 31 -3.17 10.82 -11.03
C TYR A 31 -4.44 10.33 -11.71
N THR A 32 -5.15 11.23 -12.39
CA THR A 32 -6.37 10.93 -13.16
C THR A 32 -6.15 11.20 -14.64
N CYS A 33 -6.55 10.27 -15.51
CA CYS A 33 -6.72 10.48 -16.95
C CYS A 33 -7.63 9.41 -17.55
N GLY A 34 -8.30 9.74 -18.66
CA GLY A 34 -9.25 8.85 -19.35
C GLY A 34 -8.65 8.01 -20.48
N PHE A 35 -9.53 7.51 -21.35
CA PHE A 35 -9.18 6.70 -22.53
C PHE A 35 -8.52 7.50 -23.67
N ALA A 36 -8.71 8.82 -23.67
CA ALA A 36 -8.13 9.69 -24.67
C ALA A 36 -6.60 9.63 -24.59
N LYS A 37 -5.97 9.38 -25.74
CA LYS A 37 -4.51 9.43 -25.89
C LYS A 37 -4.11 10.74 -26.56
N PRO A 38 -3.00 11.37 -26.13
CA PRO A 38 -2.14 10.98 -25.02
C PRO A 38 -2.78 11.23 -23.65
N CYS A 39 -2.56 10.33 -22.68
CA CYS A 39 -3.00 10.54 -21.30
C CYS A 39 -2.06 11.56 -20.64
N TYR A 40 -2.62 12.73 -20.29
CA TYR A 40 -1.94 13.74 -19.47
C TYR A 40 -2.45 13.59 -18.03
N PRO A 41 -1.69 12.93 -17.13
CA PRO A 41 -2.14 12.66 -15.78
C PRO A 41 -2.21 13.93 -14.95
N VAL A 42 -3.35 14.18 -14.30
CA VAL A 42 -3.57 15.33 -13.41
C VAL A 42 -3.70 14.83 -11.96
N PRO A 43 -2.96 15.39 -10.99
CA PRO A 43 -3.15 15.08 -9.57
C PRO A 43 -4.53 15.51 -9.06
N THR A 44 -5.27 14.59 -8.47
CA THR A 44 -6.64 14.79 -7.97
C THR A 44 -6.78 14.20 -6.57
N GLU A 45 -7.43 14.91 -5.66
CA GLU A 45 -7.78 14.38 -4.33
C GLU A 45 -8.96 13.41 -4.46
N CYS A 46 -8.82 12.24 -3.83
CA CYS A 46 -9.81 11.18 -3.81
C CYS A 46 -10.72 11.25 -2.57
N GLN A 47 -11.77 10.44 -2.57
CA GLN A 47 -12.61 10.29 -1.39
C GLN A 47 -11.94 9.44 -0.32
N ASP A 48 -12.52 9.46 0.87
CA ASP A 48 -12.17 8.53 1.92
C ASP A 48 -12.46 7.10 1.44
N ASP A 49 -11.60 6.14 1.81
CA ASP A 49 -11.63 4.74 1.34
C ASP A 49 -11.43 4.49 -0.17
N ASP A 50 -10.94 5.48 -0.91
CA ASP A 50 -10.42 5.28 -2.27
C ASP A 50 -8.95 4.81 -2.26
N ALA A 51 -8.53 4.24 -3.38
CA ALA A 51 -7.15 3.92 -3.73
C ALA A 51 -6.82 4.45 -5.13
N CYS A 52 -5.54 4.65 -5.43
CA CYS A 52 -5.11 5.00 -6.77
C CYS A 52 -5.13 3.76 -7.67
N GLY A 53 -5.94 3.81 -8.74
CA GLY A 53 -6.06 2.74 -9.73
C GLY A 53 -5.33 3.04 -11.03
N ILE A 54 -4.82 1.97 -11.66
CA ILE A 54 -4.39 1.91 -13.06
C ILE A 54 -5.15 0.76 -13.73
N SER A 55 -5.79 1.02 -14.86
CA SER A 55 -6.51 -0.01 -15.62
C SER A 55 -5.57 -0.69 -16.63
N ILE A 56 -5.23 -1.96 -16.37
CA ILE A 56 -4.31 -2.78 -17.17
C ILE A 56 -4.83 -2.91 -18.60
N GLY A 57 -3.93 -2.80 -19.58
CA GLY A 57 -4.28 -2.82 -21.01
C GLY A 57 -4.78 -1.48 -21.55
N THR A 58 -5.00 -0.49 -20.68
CA THR A 58 -5.33 0.89 -21.04
C THR A 58 -4.37 1.86 -20.37
N SER A 59 -4.49 3.15 -20.68
CA SER A 59 -3.76 4.22 -19.99
C SER A 59 -4.61 4.92 -18.93
N VAL A 60 -5.76 4.37 -18.57
CA VAL A 60 -6.72 5.00 -17.65
C VAL A 60 -6.21 4.93 -16.21
N LYS A 61 -6.24 6.07 -15.54
CA LYS A 61 -5.81 6.24 -14.14
C LYS A 61 -6.87 7.03 -13.36
N GLY A 62 -7.02 6.76 -12.07
CA GLY A 62 -7.84 7.60 -11.19
C GLY A 62 -8.06 7.04 -9.80
N CYS A 63 -8.96 7.69 -9.06
CA CYS A 63 -9.46 7.24 -7.76
C CYS A 63 -10.46 6.11 -7.97
N LEU A 64 -10.31 5.02 -7.21
CA LEU A 64 -11.22 3.88 -7.25
C LEU A 64 -11.51 3.42 -5.81
N PRO A 65 -12.75 3.08 -5.44
CA PRO A 65 -13.05 2.54 -4.12
C PRO A 65 -12.23 1.28 -3.86
N LYS A 66 -11.63 1.14 -2.68
CA LYS A 66 -10.79 -0.01 -2.33
C LYS A 66 -11.49 -1.35 -2.57
N ALA A 67 -12.79 -1.42 -2.31
CA ALA A 67 -13.61 -2.62 -2.55
C ALA A 67 -13.70 -3.04 -4.03
N GLN A 68 -13.47 -2.11 -4.97
CA GLN A 68 -13.53 -2.37 -6.42
C GLN A 68 -12.17 -2.75 -7.02
N CYS A 69 -11.06 -2.55 -6.30
CA CYS A 69 -9.72 -2.93 -6.74
C CYS A 69 -9.55 -4.42 -7.12
N PRO A 70 -10.07 -5.41 -6.37
CA PRO A 70 -9.97 -6.81 -6.77
C PRO A 70 -10.99 -7.20 -7.84
N LEU A 71 -11.98 -6.36 -8.11
CA LEU A 71 -13.07 -6.65 -9.01
C LEU A 71 -12.72 -6.27 -10.46
N LEU A 72 -13.44 -6.90 -11.37
CA LEU A 72 -13.35 -6.60 -12.79
C LEU A 72 -14.21 -5.37 -13.10
N GLY A 73 -13.59 -4.31 -13.56
CA GLY A 73 -14.28 -3.07 -13.92
C GLY A 73 -14.85 -3.11 -15.33
N HIS A 74 -15.78 -2.21 -15.60
CA HIS A 74 -16.34 -2.01 -16.92
C HIS A 74 -16.28 -0.53 -17.29
N ALA A 75 -15.89 -0.25 -18.53
CA ALA A 75 -15.94 1.10 -19.06
C ALA A 75 -16.44 1.09 -20.49
N THR A 76 -17.31 2.04 -20.80
CA THR A 76 -17.81 2.28 -22.15
C THR A 76 -17.03 3.40 -22.79
N TYR A 77 -16.43 3.13 -23.94
CA TYR A 77 -15.78 4.13 -24.78
C TYR A 77 -16.19 3.92 -26.23
N TRP A 78 -16.66 4.99 -26.88
CA TRP A 78 -17.08 4.98 -28.29
C TRP A 78 -18.09 3.86 -28.64
N LEU A 79 -19.14 3.70 -27.82
CA LEU A 79 -20.17 2.64 -27.91
C LEU A 79 -19.66 1.21 -27.70
N HIS A 80 -18.38 1.02 -27.36
CA HIS A 80 -17.84 -0.29 -27.00
C HIS A 80 -17.65 -0.41 -25.49
N SER A 81 -18.06 -1.56 -24.95
CA SER A 81 -17.85 -1.90 -23.54
C SER A 81 -16.56 -2.70 -23.40
N TYR A 82 -15.69 -2.25 -22.51
CA TYR A 82 -14.42 -2.91 -22.21
C TYR A 82 -14.41 -3.40 -20.77
N THR A 83 -13.92 -4.62 -20.61
CA THR A 83 -13.66 -5.22 -19.32
C THR A 83 -12.25 -4.87 -18.89
N LEU A 84 -12.11 -4.22 -17.74
CA LEU A 84 -10.86 -3.67 -17.23
C LEU A 84 -10.43 -4.43 -15.99
N ARG A 85 -9.13 -4.70 -15.91
CA ARG A 85 -8.50 -5.16 -14.67
C ARG A 85 -7.76 -3.99 -14.04
N HIS A 86 -7.96 -3.77 -12.75
CA HIS A 86 -7.32 -2.68 -12.04
C HIS A 86 -6.09 -3.16 -11.26
N HIS A 87 -5.06 -2.33 -11.18
CA HIS A 87 -3.98 -2.41 -10.21
C HIS A 87 -4.09 -1.21 -9.29
N CYS A 88 -4.18 -1.45 -7.98
CA CYS A 88 -4.38 -0.39 -6.99
C CYS A 88 -3.18 -0.23 -6.05
N CYS A 89 -3.00 0.98 -5.55
CA CYS A 89 -2.05 1.33 -4.50
C CYS A 89 -2.61 2.46 -3.62
N GLU A 90 -2.13 2.56 -2.38
CA GLU A 90 -2.73 3.44 -1.35
C GLU A 90 -1.80 4.60 -0.93
N GLN A 91 -0.70 4.82 -1.64
CA GLN A 91 0.21 5.95 -1.39
C GLN A 91 -0.10 7.12 -2.32
N ASP A 92 0.18 8.34 -1.86
CA ASP A 92 0.01 9.53 -2.69
C ASP A 92 0.77 9.42 -4.02
N LEU A 93 0.03 9.67 -5.10
CA LEU A 93 0.49 9.70 -6.48
C LEU A 93 1.18 8.40 -6.94
N CYS A 94 0.94 7.28 -6.25
CA CYS A 94 1.60 6.00 -6.50
C CYS A 94 1.31 5.42 -7.90
N ASN A 95 0.20 5.83 -8.51
CA ASN A 95 -0.14 5.45 -9.88
C ASN A 95 0.59 6.27 -10.97
N GLY A 96 1.60 7.08 -10.59
CA GLY A 96 2.44 7.85 -11.50
C GLY A 96 3.40 7.00 -12.32
N ALA A 97 4.00 5.97 -11.70
CA ALA A 97 4.95 5.09 -12.37
C ALA A 97 4.29 4.39 -13.57
N ALA A 98 5.05 4.25 -14.68
CA ALA A 98 4.65 3.35 -15.75
C ALA A 98 4.47 1.97 -15.13
N SER A 99 3.23 1.45 -15.18
CA SER A 99 2.75 0.18 -14.63
C SER A 99 3.86 -0.67 -14.01
N PRO A 100 3.85 -0.95 -12.70
CA PRO A 100 4.77 -1.94 -12.15
C PRO A 100 4.51 -3.23 -12.91
N ARG A 101 5.45 -3.64 -13.77
CA ARG A 101 5.49 -5.02 -14.24
C ARG A 101 5.56 -5.81 -12.95
N GLN A 102 4.47 -6.51 -12.66
CA GLN A 102 4.28 -7.35 -11.50
C GLN A 102 5.52 -8.24 -11.40
N LEU A 103 6.51 -7.79 -10.62
CA LEU A 103 7.72 -8.55 -10.40
C LEU A 103 7.22 -9.71 -9.55
N PRO A 104 7.28 -10.96 -10.04
CA PRO A 104 6.92 -12.08 -9.19
C PRO A 104 7.83 -11.97 -7.98
N SER A 105 7.21 -11.80 -6.81
CA SER A 105 7.89 -11.79 -5.52
C SER A 105 8.48 -13.18 -5.31
N LEU A 106 9.65 -13.42 -5.90
CA LEU A 106 10.51 -14.53 -5.58
C LEU A 106 11.16 -14.18 -4.26
N LEU A 107 10.40 -14.34 -3.17
CA LEU A 107 10.96 -14.52 -1.85
C LEU A 107 11.73 -15.84 -1.87
N THR A 108 12.97 -15.76 -2.32
CA THR A 108 13.94 -16.84 -2.31
C THR A 108 14.10 -17.28 -0.85
N SER A 109 13.49 -18.39 -0.49
CA SER A 109 13.73 -19.08 0.76
C SER A 109 15.22 -19.42 0.83
N LEU A 110 15.97 -18.71 1.67
CA LEU A 110 17.37 -18.99 1.97
C LEU A 110 17.43 -20.24 2.86
N PRO A 111 17.98 -21.39 2.43
CA PRO A 111 18.24 -22.47 3.37
C PRO A 111 19.54 -22.13 4.10
N LEU A 112 19.43 -21.83 5.40
CA LEU A 112 20.57 -21.75 6.31
C LEU A 112 21.18 -23.15 6.45
N LEU A 113 22.20 -23.45 5.66
CA LEU A 113 23.08 -24.60 5.88
C LEU A 113 24.04 -24.25 7.03
N VAL A 114 23.59 -24.53 8.25
CA VAL A 114 24.47 -24.56 9.43
C VAL A 114 25.32 -25.83 9.32
N ALA A 115 26.54 -25.68 8.82
CA ALA A 115 27.56 -26.70 8.96
C ALA A 115 28.05 -26.68 10.42
N SER A 116 27.63 -27.66 11.21
CA SER A 116 28.21 -27.93 12.53
C SER A 116 29.65 -28.43 12.34
N PHE A 117 30.61 -27.52 12.26
CA PHE A 117 32.01 -27.86 12.42
C PHE A 117 32.26 -28.13 13.92
N THR A 118 32.09 -29.38 14.35
CA THR A 118 32.64 -29.83 15.62
C THR A 118 34.16 -29.93 15.46
N GLY A 119 34.84 -28.81 15.63
CA GLY A 119 36.27 -28.79 15.91
C GLY A 119 36.50 -29.29 17.33
N ARG A 120 37.06 -30.49 17.47
CA ARG A 120 37.81 -30.90 18.66
C ARG A 120 38.93 -31.84 18.25
N GLY A 121 40.14 -31.31 18.11
CA GLY A 121 41.36 -32.12 18.17
C GLY A 121 41.69 -32.49 19.64
N PRO A 122 42.94 -32.90 19.90
CA PRO A 122 43.54 -34.22 19.70
C PRO A 122 43.64 -34.98 21.05
N LEU A 123 43.89 -36.32 21.07
CA LEU A 123 44.52 -37.03 22.20
C LEU A 123 44.79 -38.53 21.89
N LEU A 124 46.08 -38.88 21.89
CA LEU A 124 46.78 -40.12 22.34
C LEU A 124 46.18 -41.51 22.03
N HIS A 125 46.90 -42.31 21.25
CA HIS A 125 47.69 -43.46 21.75
C HIS A 125 48.78 -43.85 20.75
#